data_AF-A0A8J7URI3-F1
#
_entry.id   AF-A0A8J7URI3-F1
#
_cell.length_a   1.000
_cell.length_b   1.000
_cell.length_c   1.000
_cell.angle_alpha   90.00
_cell.angle_beta   90.00
_cell.angle_gamma   90.00
#
_symmetry.space_group_name_H-M   'P 1'
#
loop_
_entity.id
_entity.type
_entity.pdbx_description
1 polymer ?
#
loop_
_entity_poly.entity_id
_entity_poly.type
_entity_poly.pdbx_seq_one_letter_code
_entity_poly.pdbx_strand_id
1 'polypeptide(L)' 'MAMSKKQLEKQNKVKKAKAEALSKEAAGGSKAAKKKLKKLNKKIK' A
#
# COMPACT_ATOMS: atom_id res chain seq x y z
N MET A 1 -4.29 13.14 -17.87
CA MET A 1 -3.52 12.18 -18.69
C MET A 1 -3.74 10.77 -18.15
N ALA A 2 -4.25 9.85 -18.97
CA ALA A 2 -4.37 8.46 -18.56
C ALA A 2 -2.97 7.84 -18.49
N MET A 3 -2.61 7.23 -17.36
CA MET A 3 -1.34 6.53 -17.20
C MET A 3 -1.30 5.30 -18.12
N SER A 4 -0.13 5.03 -18.71
CA SER A 4 0.11 3.79 -19.48
C SER A 4 -0.10 2.55 -18.61
N LYS A 5 -0.59 1.44 -19.17
CA LYS A 5 -0.75 0.15 -18.48
C LYS A 5 0.54 -0.27 -17.74
N LYS A 6 1.71 -0.06 -18.36
CA LYS A 6 3.03 -0.35 -17.73
C LYS A 6 3.32 0.54 -16.51
N GLN A 7 2.90 1.81 -16.54
CA GLN A 7 3.06 2.72 -15.39
C GLN A 7 2.10 2.34 -14.26
N LEU A 8 0.88 1.91 -14.60
CA LEU A 8 -0.10 1.44 -13.63
C LEU A 8 0.39 0.18 -12.90
N GLU A 9 0.96 -0.78 -13.62
CA GLU A 9 1.58 -1.98 -13.01
C GLU A 9 2.71 -1.64 -12.07
N LYS A 10 3.63 -0.74 -12.46
CA LYS A 10 4.73 -0.30 -11.60
C LYS A 10 4.19 0.35 -10.32
N GLN A 11 3.19 1.22 -10.42
CA GLN A 11 2.56 1.80 -9.24
C GLN A 11 1.87 0.76 -8.35
N ASN A 12 1.19 -0.22 -8.93
CA ASN A 12 0.53 -1.27 -8.16
C ASN A 12 1.53 -2.16 -7.43
N LYS A 13 2.68 -2.47 -8.04
CA LYS A 13 3.79 -3.16 -7.35
C LYS A 13 4.33 -2.35 -6.17
N VAL A 14 4.56 -1.05 -6.36
CA VAL A 14 5.02 -0.15 -5.28
C VAL A 14 3.99 -0.03 -4.15
N LYS A 15 2.69 0.05 -4.48
CA LYS A 15 1.61 0.07 -3.48
C LYS A 15 1.53 -1.24 -2.69
N LYS A 16 1.67 -2.40 -3.36
CA LYS A 16 1.73 -3.71 -2.70
C LYS A 16 2.94 -3.84 -1.78
N ALA A 17 4.13 -3.45 -2.24
CA ALA A 17 5.34 -3.48 -1.42
C ALA A 17 5.24 -2.59 -0.17
N LYS A 18 4.68 -1.37 -0.31
CA LYS A 18 4.38 -0.50 0.85
C LYS A 18 3.33 -1.10 1.78
N ALA A 19 2.33 -1.78 1.24
CA ALA A 19 1.32 -2.46 2.05
C ALA A 19 1.91 -3.63 2.84
N GLU A 20 2.78 -4.45 2.24
CA GLU A 20 3.49 -5.52 2.95
C GLU A 20 4.42 -4.98 4.04
N ALA A 21 5.17 -3.91 3.76
CA ALA A 21 6.05 -3.28 4.75
C ALA A 21 5.24 -2.75 5.94
N LEU A 22 4.15 -2.01 5.68
CA LEU A 22 3.23 -1.55 6.71
C LEU A 22 2.53 -2.71 7.43
N SER A 23 2.35 -3.86 6.78
CA SER A 23 1.70 -5.03 7.37
C SER A 23 2.63 -5.73 8.35
N LYS A 24 3.92 -5.86 7.99
CA LYS A 24 4.96 -6.36 8.89
C LYS A 24 5.13 -5.45 10.10
N GLU A 25 5.15 -4.14 9.88
CA GLU A 25 5.26 -3.15 10.95
C GLU A 25 4.00 -3.11 11.85
N ALA A 26 2.82 -3.33 11.27
CA ALA A 26 1.57 -3.47 12.02
C ALA A 26 1.49 -4.78 12.82
N ALA A 27 2.06 -5.87 12.30
CA ALA A 27 2.15 -7.16 12.99
C ALA A 27 3.06 -7.07 14.23
N GLY A 28 4.08 -6.20 14.20
CA GLY A 28 4.91 -5.85 15.36
C GLY A 28 4.23 -4.96 16.40
N GLY A 29 2.92 -4.73 16.31
CA GLY A 29 2.14 -3.97 17.30
C GLY A 29 2.02 -2.46 17.03
N SER A 30 2.58 -1.95 15.92
CA SER A 30 2.49 -0.53 15.60
C SER A 30 1.07 -0.11 15.17
N LYS A 31 0.33 0.53 16.09
CA LYS A 31 -1.00 1.11 15.83
C LYS A 31 -0.97 2.12 14.66
N ALA A 32 0.13 2.85 14.50
CA ALA A 32 0.32 3.81 13.41
C ALA A 32 0.40 3.11 12.05
N ALA A 33 1.18 2.02 11.95
CA ALA A 33 1.29 1.22 10.73
C ALA A 33 -0.05 0.58 10.36
N LYS A 34 -0.80 0.06 11.34
CA LYS A 34 -2.15 -0.50 11.12
C LYS A 34 -3.13 0.54 10.58
N LYS A 35 -3.09 1.78 11.10
CA LYS A 35 -3.94 2.91 10.63
C LYS A 35 -3.54 3.35 9.21
N LYS A 36 -2.24 3.40 8.91
CA LYS A 36 -1.72 3.69 7.56
C LYS A 36 -2.12 2.62 6.56
N LEU A 37 -1.98 1.33 6.90
CA LEU A 37 -2.39 0.20 6.06
C LEU A 37 -3.89 0.23 5.76
N LYS A 38 -4.73 0.46 6.77
CA LYS A 38 -6.19 0.60 6.59
C LYS A 38 -6.57 1.74 5.65
N LYS A 39 -5.89 2.90 5.75
CA LYS A 39 -6.08 4.04 4.82
C LYS A 39 -5.60 3.70 3.41
N LEU A 40 -4.48 2.99 3.27
CA LEU A 40 -3.92 2.59 1.98
C LEU A 40 -4.85 1.60 1.26
N ASN A 41 -5.36 0.58 1.97
CA ASN A 41 -6.37 -0.35 1.44
C ASN A 41 -7.66 0.37 1.01
N LYS A 42 -8.16 1.33 1.80
CA LYS A 42 -9.34 2.14 1.43
C LYS A 42 -9.15 3.00 0.18
N LYS A 43 -7.92 3.34 -0.20
CA LYS A 43 -7.60 4.09 -1.44
C LYS A 43 -7.37 3.20 -2.65
N ILE A 44 -7.17 1.89 -2.42
CA ILE A 44 -6.97 0.88 -3.46
C ILE A 44 -8.31 0.22 -3.82
N LYS A 45 -9.20 0.06 -2.84
CA LYS A 45 -10.60 -0.34 -3.03
C LYS A 45 -11.36 0.75 -3.77
#